data_AF-A0A9P9LW69-F1
#
_entry.id   AF-A0A9P9LW69-F1
#
_cell.length_a   1.000
_cell.length_b   1.000
_cell.length_c   1.000
_cell.angle_alpha   90.00
_cell.angle_beta   90.00
_cell.angle_gamma   90.00
#
_symmetry.space_group_name_H-M   'P 1'
#
loop_
_entity.id
_entity.type
_entity.pdbx_description
1 polymer ?
#
loop_
_entity_poly.entity_id
_entity_poly.type
_entity_poly.pdbx_seq_one_letter_code
_entity_poly.pdbx_strand_id
1 'polypeptide(L)' 'NDGRYNEAEASFLEVMETRKRVLGAEHPSTLTSIVNLASTYRNQGRRKEAEDLEVQVIETFKRVLGAEHP' A
#
# COMPACT_ATOMS: atom_id res chain seq x y z
N ASN A 1 -7.10 -12.54 19.09
CA ASN A 1 -7.93 -12.16 17.93
C ASN A 1 -7.03 -11.67 16.78
N ASP A 2 -5.78 -12.16 16.72
CA ASP A 2 -4.66 -11.47 16.05
C ASP A 2 -4.12 -12.22 14.83
N GLY A 3 -4.46 -13.50 14.67
CA GLY A 3 -3.99 -14.33 13.55
C GLY A 3 -4.51 -13.86 12.18
N ARG A 4 -5.75 -13.35 12.13
CA ARG A 4 -6.37 -12.89 10.87
C ARG A 4 -5.65 -11.69 10.25
N TYR A 5 -5.03 -10.83 11.06
CA TYR A 5 -4.30 -9.68 10.54
C TYR A 5 -2.92 -10.08 10.00
N ASN A 6 -2.28 -11.08 10.60
CA ASN A 6 -1.00 -11.60 10.11
C ASN A 6 -1.18 -12.33 8.76
N GLU A 7 -2.27 -13.08 8.59
CA GLU A 7 -2.62 -13.71 7.31
C GLU A 7 -2.95 -12.66 6.24
N ALA A 8 -3.68 -11.61 6.61
CA ALA A 8 -4.00 -10.49 5.71
C ALA A 8 -2.73 -9.73 5.29
N GLU A 9 -1.83 -9.45 6.23
CA GLU A 9 -0.54 -8.81 5.97
C GLU A 9 0.29 -9.60 4.96
N ALA A 10 0.48 -10.90 5.18
CA ALA A 10 1.23 -11.75 4.27
C ALA A 10 0.62 -11.76 2.85
N SER A 11 -0.72 -11.86 2.78
CA SER A 11 -1.45 -11.83 1.51
C SER A 11 -1.29 -10.49 0.79
N PHE A 12 -1.43 -9.37 1.49
CA PHE A 12 -1.30 -8.04 0.89
C PHE A 12 0.13 -7.73 0.46
N LEU A 13 1.15 -8.19 1.20
CA LEU A 13 2.55 -8.08 0.81
C LEU A 13 2.83 -8.82 -0.51
N GLU A 14 2.38 -10.07 -0.63
CA GLU A 14 2.57 -10.87 -1.85
C GLU A 14 1.89 -10.23 -3.08
N VAL A 15 0.64 -9.77 -2.91
CA VAL A 15 -0.12 -9.10 -3.96
C VAL A 15 0.55 -7.77 -4.34
N MET A 16 1.03 -7.01 -3.35
CA MET A 16 1.71 -5.74 -3.59
C MET A 16 2.98 -5.93 -4.41
N GLU A 17 3.85 -6.86 -4.03
CA GLU A 17 5.10 -7.15 -4.76
C GLU A 17 4.83 -7.67 -6.18
N THR A 18 3.83 -8.55 -6.33
CA THR A 18 3.43 -9.05 -7.65
C THR A 18 2.91 -7.92 -8.54
N ARG A 19 2.04 -7.05 -8.03
CA ARG A 19 1.51 -5.90 -8.79
C ARG A 19 2.61 -4.89 -9.10
N LYS A 20 3.53 -4.64 -8.17
CA LYS A 20 4.68 -3.76 -8.39
C LYS A 20 5.57 -4.27 -9.53
N ARG A 21 5.78 -5.58 -9.63
CA ARG A 21 6.55 -6.21 -10.72
C ARG A 21 5.81 -6.19 -12.05
N VAL A 22 4.50 -6.44 -12.06
CA VAL A 22 3.70 -6.61 -13.30
C VAL A 22 3.18 -5.28 -13.85
N LEU A 23 2.70 -4.40 -12.98
CA LEU A 23 2.00 -3.16 -13.32
C LEU A 23 2.85 -1.92 -13.06
N GLY A 24 3.90 -2.05 -12.24
CA GLY A 24 4.72 -0.93 -11.77
C GLY A 24 4.27 -0.38 -10.41
N ALA A 25 5.16 0.38 -9.78
CA ALA A 25 4.93 0.94 -8.44
C ALA A 25 3.88 2.05 -8.42
N GLU A 26 3.68 2.74 -9.55
CA GLU A 26 2.77 3.88 -9.69
C GLU A 26 1.35 3.48 -10.08
N HIS A 27 1.15 2.23 -10.49
CA HIS A 27 -0.13 1.78 -10.98
C HIS A 27 -1.20 1.84 -9.88
N PRO A 28 -2.43 2.34 -10.15
CA PRO A 28 -3.48 2.49 -9.15
C PRO A 28 -3.75 1.22 -8.34
N SER A 29 -3.78 0.05 -8.99
CA SER A 29 -3.97 -1.24 -8.30
C SER A 29 -2.83 -1.62 -7.36
N THR A 30 -1.59 -1.21 -7.64
CA THR A 30 -0.45 -1.38 -6.73
C THR A 30 -0.63 -0.49 -5.52
N LEU A 31 -0.98 0.79 -5.73
CA LEU A 31 -1.26 1.75 -4.65
C LEU A 31 -2.42 1.31 -3.75
N THR A 32 -3.49 0.76 -4.33
CA THR A 32 -4.61 0.19 -3.54
C THR A 32 -4.15 -0.95 -2.63
N SER A 33 -3.23 -1.82 -3.08
CA SER A 33 -2.68 -2.88 -2.23
C SER A 33 -1.87 -2.32 -1.06
N ILE A 34 -1.09 -1.25 -1.29
CA ILE A 34 -0.31 -0.58 -0.24
C ILE A 34 -1.24 0.02 0.83
N VAL A 35 -2.35 0.66 0.42
CA VAL A 35 -3.34 1.21 1.36
C VAL A 35 -4.02 0.12 2.20
N ASN A 36 -4.30 -1.05 1.60
CA ASN A 36 -4.87 -2.18 2.34
C ASN A 36 -3.88 -2.76 3.36
N LEU A 37 -2.59 -2.77 3.04
CA LEU A 37 -1.52 -3.16 3.97
C LEU A 37 -1.43 -2.15 5.14
N ALA A 38 -1.47 -0.85 4.85
CA ALA A 38 -1.49 0.19 5.88
C ALA A 38 -2.70 0.05 6.82
N SER A 39 -3.88 -0.26 6.28
CA SER A 39 -5.09 -0.52 7.07
C SER A 39 -4.93 -1.75 7.98
N THR A 40 -4.24 -2.79 7.49
CA THR A 40 -3.92 -3.98 8.28
C THR A 40 -2.99 -3.63 9.45
N TYR A 41 -1.95 -2.82 9.20
CA TYR A 41 -1.05 -2.33 10.24
C TYR A 41 -1.78 -1.46 11.29
N ARG A 42 -2.70 -0.59 10.88
CA ARG A 42 -3.55 0.17 11.84
C ARG A 42 -4.32 -0.77 12.77
N ASN A 43 -4.89 -1.84 12.22
CA ASN A 43 -5.64 -2.83 13.01
C ASN A 43 -4.75 -3.66 13.95
N GLN A 44 -3.47 -3.83 13.62
CA GLN A 44 -2.45 -4.44 14.51
C GLN A 44 -1.87 -3.46 15.54
N GLY A 45 -2.27 -2.18 15.52
CA GLY A 45 -1.69 -1.13 16.37
C GLY A 45 -0.36 -0.56 15.88
N ARG A 46 0.11 -0.97 14.70
CA ARG A 46 1.36 -0.54 14.04
C ARG A 46 1.15 0.78 13.28
N ARG A 47 0.80 1.84 14.02
CA ARG A 47 0.41 3.14 13.43
C ARG A 47 1.52 3.79 12.59
N LYS A 48 2.78 3.70 13.03
CA LYS A 48 3.91 4.30 12.32
C LYS A 48 4.12 3.67 10.94
N GLU A 49 4.08 2.34 10.88
CA GLU A 49 4.26 1.62 9.61
C GLU A 49 3.09 1.87 8.65
N ALA A 50 1.87 2.03 9.17
CA ALA A 50 0.74 2.44 8.35
C ALA A 50 0.91 3.87 7.78
N GLU A 51 1.36 4.81 8.60
CA GLU A 51 1.60 6.20 8.19
C GLU A 51 2.69 6.28 7.12
N ASP A 52 3.80 5.57 7.29
CA ASP A 52 4.88 5.52 6.30
C ASP A 52 4.39 5.03 4.93
N LEU A 53 3.54 4.00 4.91
CA LEU A 53 2.93 3.49 3.68
C LEU A 53 1.92 4.48 3.05
N GLU A 54 1.11 5.15 3.87
CA GLU A 54 0.17 6.17 3.38
C GLU A 54 0.89 7.38 2.78
N VAL A 55 1.98 7.83 3.40
CA VAL A 55 2.84 8.91 2.86
C VAL A 55 3.40 8.52 1.50
N GLN A 56 3.96 7.31 1.39
CA GLN A 56 4.48 6.80 0.11
C GLN A 56 3.41 6.82 -1.00
N VAL A 57 2.18 6.40 -0.68
CA VAL A 57 1.06 6.39 -1.63
C VAL A 57 0.69 7.82 -2.05
N ILE A 58 0.59 8.75 -1.10
CA ILE A 58 0.26 10.16 -1.39
C ILE A 58 1.34 10.81 -2.27
N GLU A 59 2.62 10.60 -1.98
CA GLU A 59 3.73 11.10 -2.80
C GLU A 59 3.68 10.52 -4.21
N THR A 60 3.38 9.23 -4.32
CA THR A 60 3.25 8.58 -5.62
C THR A 60 2.07 9.13 -6.42
N PHE A 61 0.90 9.32 -5.80
CA PHE A 61 -0.25 9.94 -6.45
C PHE A 61 0.05 11.37 -6.90
N LYS A 62 0.73 12.18 -6.07
CA LYS A 62 1.13 13.54 -6.44
C LYS A 62 2.03 13.55 -7.66
N ARG A 63 2.96 12.59 -7.77
CA ARG A 63 3.84 12.46 -8.95
C ARG A 63 3.06 12.04 -10.19
N VAL A 64 2.20 11.03 -10.09
CA VAL A 64 1.41 10.54 -11.23
C VAL A 64 0.44 11.61 -11.71
N LEU A 65 -0.34 12.21 -10.81
CA LEU A 65 -1.31 13.24 -11.16
C LEU A 65 -0.63 14.56 -11.57
N GLY A 66 0.52 14.90 -10.98
CA GLY A 66 1.30 16.08 -11.35
C GLY A 66 2.07 15.94 -12.67
N ALA A 67 2.40 14.72 -13.09
CA ALA A 67 2.98 14.45 -14.41
C ALA A 67 1.91 14.45 -15.53
N GLU A 68 0.64 14.20 -15.20
CA GLU A 68 -0.48 14.23 -16.15
C GLU A 68 -1.27 15.55 -16.16
N HIS A 69 -0.88 16.55 -15.37
CA HIS A 69 -1.56 17.85 -15.35
C HIS A 69 -0.68 18.97 -15.95
N PRO A 70 -0.97 19.40 -17.20
CA PRO A 70 -0.61 20.73 -17.70
C PRO A 70 -1.26 21.86 -16.89
#